data_AF-A0A532DXQ3-F1
#
_entry.id   AF-A0A532DXQ3-F1
#
_cell.length_a   1.000
_cell.length_b   1.000
_cell.length_c   1.000
_cell.angle_alpha   90.00
_cell.angle_beta   90.00
_cell.angle_gamma   90.00
#
_symmetry.space_group_name_H-M   'P 1'
#
loop_
_entity.id
_entity.type
_entity.pdbx_description
1 polymer ?
#
loop_
_entity_poly.entity_id
_entity_poly.type
_entity_poly.pdbx_seq_one_letter_code
_entity_poly.pdbx_strand_id
1 'polypeptide(L)'
;MARYAMVVCGLLLAAPVHAQYPSVPKETFEALKIERSASPKEFHEALTTRYKDPGRGAGKGQYGQYWEPIAMTKYFDPATFYKPPQSVKEVATREQCVKCHTDESPGWVAMWKRSTHSNLDKIRKLTPKDDTFYKKAKLEEVEANLRSLGKLGAKENLKEVGCIDCHVDINTKKAADHRVDLKMPTADVCGNCHLMEYAERESERDTILWPKNQWPRGRPSHVLDWRANVETDIWAGMAQREIAEGCSMCHTNQNKCDNCHTRHEFSVADSRKPEACGTCHSGADHINWEAYNGSQHGLGYQASKNRWNWDLQLKDMVVKGGQKFPTCQSCHMEYQGKFSHNTVRKVRWANYPFVPGIREVVFDKWGMDRYEAWVKTCTTCHSETFARSYLEFIDNGTSHGLDKYDEAHNVVHKQFEARLLTGQRTNRPAPPAPAKALFDQFWQIYWSKNNSPTAIELKLFEMAEDHLVQLHVALAHQYPGFTYTVGWAAMNRAYVEIMDEDTKLKDRMLLMDRVSKLEEKSKTSSLLDFDSTNGKFTLGSLGGGMLLTGTLALAGWSRRKKNQK
;
A
#
# COMPACT_ATOMS: atom_id res chain seq x y z
N MET A 1 44.82 -70.22 -2.35
CA MET A 1 43.56 -69.69 -2.90
C MET A 1 43.29 -68.33 -2.28
N ALA A 2 42.96 -67.35 -3.14
CA ALA A 2 42.36 -66.02 -2.92
C ALA A 2 42.82 -65.13 -1.75
N ARG A 3 43.59 -64.09 -2.12
CA ARG A 3 43.71 -62.81 -1.41
C ARG A 3 42.38 -62.05 -1.52
N TYR A 4 41.87 -61.50 -0.42
CA TYR A 4 40.92 -60.38 -0.45
C TYR A 4 41.45 -59.27 0.45
N ALA A 5 42.01 -58.23 -0.18
CA ALA A 5 42.33 -56.97 0.47
C ALA A 5 41.05 -56.14 0.54
N MET A 6 40.54 -55.92 1.74
CA MET A 6 39.43 -55.00 1.97
C MET A 6 40.01 -53.59 2.10
N VAL A 7 40.01 -52.84 1.00
CA VAL A 7 40.36 -51.41 1.01
C VAL A 7 39.17 -50.65 1.60
N VAL A 8 39.31 -50.21 2.85
CA VAL A 8 38.39 -49.25 3.47
C VAL A 8 38.67 -47.89 2.84
N CYS A 9 37.97 -47.56 1.75
CA CYS A 9 37.89 -46.19 1.26
C CYS A 9 37.08 -45.37 2.28
N GLY A 10 37.77 -44.57 3.09
CA GLY A 10 37.16 -43.51 3.86
C GLY A 10 36.53 -42.49 2.90
N LEU A 11 35.24 -42.65 2.63
CA LEU A 11 34.41 -41.57 2.11
C LEU A 11 34.38 -40.48 3.18
N LEU A 12 35.25 -39.48 3.00
CA LEU A 12 35.03 -38.15 3.55
C LEU A 12 33.65 -37.71 3.07
N LEU A 13 32.64 -37.89 3.92
CA LEU A 13 31.34 -37.27 3.77
C LEU A 13 31.61 -35.77 3.68
N ALA A 14 31.55 -35.24 2.46
CA ALA A 14 31.49 -33.82 2.22
C ALA A 14 30.34 -33.30 3.09
N ALA A 15 30.68 -32.55 4.14
CA ALA A 15 29.69 -31.86 4.95
C ALA A 15 28.77 -31.11 3.99
N PRO A 16 27.43 -31.23 4.13
CA PRO A 16 26.53 -30.49 3.26
C PRO A 16 26.90 -29.02 3.37
N VAL A 17 27.26 -28.42 2.23
CA VAL A 17 27.53 -27.00 2.07
C VAL A 17 26.36 -26.29 2.74
N HIS A 18 26.58 -25.77 3.95
CA HIS A 18 25.57 -24.99 4.64
C HIS A 18 25.31 -23.78 3.75
N ALA A 19 24.11 -23.68 3.17
CA ALA A 19 23.74 -22.54 2.36
C ALA A 19 23.97 -21.28 3.20
N GLN A 20 24.84 -20.39 2.73
CA GLN A 20 25.29 -19.21 3.48
C GLN A 20 24.13 -18.26 3.84
N TYR A 21 23.03 -18.31 3.08
CA TYR A 21 21.81 -17.53 3.29
C TYR A 21 20.56 -18.43 3.28
N PRO A 22 20.28 -19.19 4.35
CA PRO A 22 19.28 -20.26 4.36
C PRO A 22 17.83 -19.78 4.34
N SER A 23 17.56 -18.52 4.67
CA SER A 23 16.23 -17.90 4.61
C SER A 23 15.94 -17.24 3.26
N VAL A 24 16.96 -17.02 2.41
CA VAL A 24 16.78 -16.40 1.10
C VAL A 24 16.23 -17.44 0.09
N PRO A 25 15.10 -17.15 -0.59
CA PRO A 25 14.52 -18.01 -1.61
C PRO A 25 15.47 -18.26 -2.80
N LYS A 26 15.42 -19.46 -3.39
CA LYS A 26 16.30 -19.85 -4.52
C LYS A 26 16.08 -18.97 -5.75
N GLU A 27 14.84 -18.51 -5.93
CA GLU A 27 14.37 -17.69 -7.04
C GLU A 27 15.13 -16.35 -7.08
N THR A 28 15.61 -15.86 -5.92
CA THR A 28 16.44 -14.66 -5.81
C THR A 28 17.81 -14.87 -6.45
N PHE A 29 18.46 -16.01 -6.16
CA PHE A 29 19.77 -16.35 -6.74
C PHE A 29 19.67 -16.56 -8.25
N GLU A 30 18.61 -17.26 -8.69
CA GLU A 30 18.29 -17.45 -10.11
C GLU A 30 18.08 -16.10 -10.83
N ALA A 31 17.33 -15.17 -10.22
CA ALA A 31 17.09 -13.84 -10.78
C ALA A 31 18.36 -12.96 -10.85
N LEU A 32 19.28 -13.14 -9.89
CA LEU A 32 20.56 -12.45 -9.83
C LEU A 32 21.64 -13.12 -10.70
N LYS A 33 21.37 -14.33 -11.21
CA LYS A 33 22.31 -15.16 -12.00
C LYS A 33 23.61 -15.46 -11.26
N ILE A 34 23.49 -15.81 -9.98
CA ILE A 34 24.61 -16.21 -9.11
C ILE A 34 24.29 -17.55 -8.43
N GLU A 35 25.32 -18.27 -8.02
CA GLU A 35 25.16 -19.52 -7.29
C GLU A 35 24.85 -19.28 -5.80
N ARG A 36 24.22 -20.26 -5.14
CA ARG A 36 23.97 -20.21 -3.68
C ARG A 36 25.26 -20.22 -2.85
N SER A 37 26.38 -20.63 -3.44
CA SER A 37 27.72 -20.60 -2.85
C SER A 37 28.47 -19.29 -3.12
N ALA A 38 27.83 -18.29 -3.74
CA ALA A 38 28.43 -16.98 -3.96
C ALA A 38 28.92 -16.37 -2.65
N SER A 39 30.09 -15.70 -2.71
CA SER A 39 30.65 -15.00 -1.55
C SER A 39 29.73 -13.86 -1.10
N PRO A 40 29.81 -13.41 0.17
CA PRO A 40 29.03 -12.25 0.63
C PRO A 40 29.20 -11.02 -0.25
N LYS A 41 30.44 -10.77 -0.72
CA LYS A 41 30.74 -9.66 -1.63
C LYS A 41 29.99 -9.78 -2.95
N GLU A 42 30.10 -10.93 -3.62
CA GLU A 42 29.43 -11.17 -4.90
C GLU A 42 27.90 -11.05 -4.74
N PHE A 43 27.34 -11.61 -3.67
CA PHE A 43 25.91 -11.53 -3.40
C PHE A 43 25.45 -10.09 -3.12
N HIS A 44 26.19 -9.36 -2.27
CA HIS A 44 25.92 -7.96 -1.97
C HIS A 44 26.01 -7.07 -3.21
N GLU A 45 27.02 -7.27 -4.06
CA GLU A 45 27.20 -6.52 -5.31
C GLU A 45 26.07 -6.79 -6.29
N ALA A 46 25.65 -8.05 -6.45
CA ALA A 46 24.52 -8.40 -7.30
C ALA A 46 23.20 -7.76 -6.82
N LEU A 47 22.90 -7.85 -5.52
CA LEU A 47 21.73 -7.23 -4.91
C LEU A 47 21.75 -5.70 -5.06
N THR A 48 22.87 -5.07 -4.72
CA THR A 48 23.02 -3.60 -4.75
C THR A 48 22.97 -3.06 -6.18
N THR A 49 23.53 -3.78 -7.14
CA THR A 49 23.42 -3.41 -8.56
C THR A 49 21.96 -3.40 -9.01
N ARG A 50 21.20 -4.45 -8.67
CA ARG A 50 19.76 -4.51 -8.98
C ARG A 50 18.96 -3.43 -8.24
N TYR A 51 19.29 -3.17 -6.98
CA TYR A 51 18.63 -2.17 -6.13
C TYR A 51 18.77 -0.75 -6.67
N LYS A 52 19.96 -0.39 -7.19
CA LYS A 52 20.26 0.94 -7.72
C LYS A 52 19.90 1.16 -9.18
N ASP A 53 19.46 0.12 -9.89
CA ASP A 53 19.09 0.21 -11.30
C ASP A 53 17.74 0.93 -11.48
N PRO A 54 17.68 2.07 -12.20
CA PRO A 54 16.42 2.76 -12.49
C PRO A 54 15.40 1.89 -13.23
N GLY A 55 15.85 0.98 -14.11
CA GLY A 55 14.99 0.01 -14.79
C GLY A 55 14.35 -1.00 -13.82
N ARG A 56 14.88 -1.12 -12.60
CA ARG A 56 14.38 -1.98 -11.53
C ARG A 56 13.69 -1.24 -10.40
N GLY A 57 13.52 0.09 -10.52
CA GLY A 57 12.70 0.89 -9.60
C GLY A 57 13.42 1.93 -8.78
N ALA A 58 14.72 2.16 -9.02
CA ALA A 58 15.42 3.30 -8.42
C ALA A 58 15.08 4.63 -9.13
N GLY A 59 15.27 5.76 -8.44
CA GLY A 59 15.12 7.08 -9.04
C GLY A 59 13.68 7.59 -9.11
N LYS A 60 13.44 8.55 -10.02
CA LYS A 60 12.17 9.30 -10.14
C LYS A 60 11.00 8.48 -10.72
N GLY A 61 11.21 7.23 -11.10
CA GLY A 61 10.22 6.39 -11.78
C GLY A 61 9.83 6.86 -13.19
N GLN A 62 8.87 6.18 -13.81
CA GLN A 62 8.45 6.43 -15.19
C GLN A 62 7.78 7.80 -15.42
N TYR A 63 7.33 8.45 -14.34
CA TYR A 63 6.69 9.76 -14.36
C TYR A 63 7.59 10.87 -13.83
N GLY A 64 8.91 10.63 -13.77
CA GLY A 64 9.89 11.56 -13.22
C GLY A 64 9.92 12.96 -13.84
N GLN A 65 9.39 13.12 -15.05
CA GLN A 65 9.28 14.42 -15.73
C GLN A 65 8.10 15.29 -15.25
N TYR A 66 7.16 14.75 -14.49
CA TYR A 66 5.94 15.47 -14.05
C TYR A 66 6.05 16.10 -12.67
N TRP A 67 7.12 15.81 -11.93
CA TRP A 67 7.29 16.29 -10.56
C TRP A 67 8.74 16.63 -10.25
N GLU A 68 8.95 17.54 -9.30
CA GLU A 68 10.26 17.88 -8.77
C GLU A 68 10.31 17.67 -7.25
N PRO A 69 11.48 17.34 -6.68
CA PRO A 69 11.62 17.11 -5.25
C PRO A 69 11.36 18.41 -4.47
N ILE A 70 10.68 18.29 -3.33
CA ILE A 70 10.62 19.35 -2.32
C ILE A 70 11.70 19.11 -1.26
N ALA A 71 11.82 20.02 -0.29
CA ALA A 71 12.89 19.98 0.71
C ALA A 71 12.97 18.66 1.49
N MET A 72 11.82 18.00 1.72
CA MET A 72 11.74 16.75 2.46
C MET A 72 12.05 15.50 1.61
N THR A 73 11.84 15.55 0.29
CA THR A 73 12.02 14.41 -0.62
C THR A 73 13.41 13.79 -0.51
N LYS A 74 14.45 14.60 -0.25
CA LYS A 74 15.83 14.12 -0.07
C LYS A 74 16.06 13.20 1.13
N TYR A 75 15.11 13.13 2.06
CA TYR A 75 15.14 12.19 3.18
C TYR A 75 14.27 10.95 2.93
N PHE A 76 13.35 11.01 1.97
CA PHE A 76 12.52 9.88 1.55
C PHE A 76 13.17 9.05 0.45
N ASP A 77 13.85 9.70 -0.51
CA ASP A 77 14.73 9.07 -1.49
C ASP A 77 16.11 9.73 -1.48
N PRO A 78 16.97 9.34 -0.53
CA PRO A 78 18.29 9.94 -0.42
C PRO A 78 19.23 9.58 -1.56
N ALA A 79 19.09 8.39 -2.15
CA ALA A 79 19.95 7.92 -3.23
C ALA A 79 19.87 8.85 -4.45
N THR A 80 18.69 9.42 -4.70
CA THR A 80 18.46 10.32 -5.84
C THR A 80 18.74 11.78 -5.51
N PHE A 81 18.35 12.26 -4.32
CA PHE A 81 18.24 13.70 -4.06
C PHE A 81 19.09 14.24 -2.90
N TYR A 82 19.66 13.40 -2.05
CA TYR A 82 20.39 13.90 -0.89
C TYR A 82 21.72 14.56 -1.29
N LYS A 83 21.94 15.75 -0.74
CA LYS A 83 23.23 16.46 -0.74
C LYS A 83 23.52 16.93 0.67
N PRO A 84 24.78 16.83 1.14
CA PRO A 84 25.17 17.35 2.44
C PRO A 84 24.83 18.85 2.62
N PRO A 85 24.53 19.28 3.85
CA PRO A 85 24.34 20.68 4.17
C PRO A 85 25.67 21.45 4.00
N GLN A 86 25.58 22.70 3.52
CA GLN A 86 26.76 23.54 3.26
C GLN A 86 27.11 24.48 4.44
N SER A 87 26.27 24.50 5.48
CA SER A 87 26.38 25.44 6.62
C SER A 87 27.50 25.09 7.61
N VAL A 88 27.85 23.82 7.77
CA VAL A 88 28.85 23.35 8.75
C VAL A 88 30.17 23.08 8.03
N LYS A 89 31.16 23.97 8.18
CA LYS A 89 32.47 23.87 7.51
C LYS A 89 33.50 23.14 8.37
N GLU A 90 33.12 21.96 8.87
CA GLU A 90 33.96 21.15 9.76
C GLU A 90 34.42 19.87 9.07
N VAL A 91 35.66 19.48 9.36
CA VAL A 91 36.21 18.16 9.04
C VAL A 91 36.28 17.39 10.35
N ALA A 92 35.43 16.38 10.52
CA ALA A 92 35.20 15.72 11.79
C ALA A 92 35.70 14.27 11.80
N THR A 93 36.35 13.87 12.88
CA THR A 93 36.61 12.46 13.20
C THR A 93 35.38 11.79 13.82
N ARG A 94 35.45 10.46 13.95
CA ARG A 94 34.45 9.63 14.64
C ARG A 94 34.05 10.18 16.02
N GLU A 95 35.04 10.52 16.85
CA GLU A 95 34.82 11.04 18.20
C GLU A 95 34.20 12.44 18.17
N GLN A 96 34.60 13.27 17.20
CA GLN A 96 34.06 14.62 17.02
C GLN A 96 32.60 14.60 16.58
N CYS A 97 32.16 13.60 15.79
CA CYS A 97 30.74 13.41 15.47
C CYS A 97 29.90 13.32 16.76
N VAL A 98 30.28 12.43 17.68
CA VAL A 98 29.55 12.22 18.94
C VAL A 98 29.64 13.44 19.85
N LYS A 99 30.84 14.06 19.94
CA LYS A 99 31.07 15.22 20.80
C LYS A 99 30.18 16.39 20.42
N CYS A 100 30.19 16.81 19.14
CA CYS A 100 29.40 17.95 18.68
C CYS A 100 27.89 17.65 18.72
N HIS A 101 27.47 16.47 18.25
CA HIS A 101 26.05 16.11 18.26
C HIS A 101 25.47 15.81 19.64
N THR A 102 26.30 15.70 20.68
CA THR A 102 25.80 15.68 22.07
C THR A 102 25.10 16.99 22.39
N ASP A 103 25.54 18.10 21.81
CA ASP A 103 24.95 19.43 22.01
C ASP A 103 23.95 19.78 20.90
N GLU A 104 24.29 19.51 19.63
CA GLU A 104 23.43 19.87 18.48
C GLU A 104 22.20 18.97 18.31
N SER A 105 22.31 17.68 18.65
CA SER A 105 21.22 16.71 18.53
C SER A 105 21.25 15.69 19.68
N PRO A 106 21.10 16.15 20.94
CA PRO A 106 21.29 15.33 22.14
C PRO A 106 20.45 14.05 22.14
N GLY A 107 19.21 14.14 21.62
CA GLY A 107 18.32 12.99 21.49
C GLY A 107 18.93 11.87 20.65
N TRP A 108 19.52 12.19 19.49
CA TRP A 108 20.09 11.18 18.59
C TRP A 108 21.30 10.49 19.21
N VAL A 109 22.17 11.24 19.86
CA VAL A 109 23.33 10.68 20.57
C VAL A 109 22.88 9.83 21.75
N ALA A 110 21.87 10.25 22.51
CA ALA A 110 21.33 9.47 23.62
C ALA A 110 20.72 8.13 23.15
N MET A 111 19.98 8.14 22.04
CA MET A 111 19.43 6.91 21.45
C MET A 111 20.52 5.98 20.92
N TRP A 112 21.50 6.53 20.22
CA TRP A 112 22.62 5.74 19.72
C TRP A 112 23.42 5.11 20.86
N LYS A 113 23.73 5.85 21.94
CA LYS A 113 24.47 5.35 23.11
C LYS A 113 23.81 4.17 23.83
N ARG A 114 22.47 4.07 23.80
CA ARG A 114 21.73 2.92 24.37
C ARG A 114 21.48 1.78 23.38
N SER A 115 21.66 2.04 22.08
CA SER A 115 21.48 1.03 21.02
C SER A 115 22.50 -0.11 21.10
N THR A 116 22.20 -1.21 20.40
CA THR A 116 23.18 -2.29 20.21
C THR A 116 24.38 -1.83 19.36
N HIS A 117 24.18 -0.90 18.43
CA HIS A 117 25.21 -0.40 17.52
C HIS A 117 26.40 0.26 18.25
N SER A 118 26.17 0.94 19.37
CA SER A 118 27.26 1.53 20.18
C SER A 118 27.83 0.58 21.24
N ASN A 119 27.30 -0.63 21.37
CA ASN A 119 27.57 -1.54 22.49
C ASN A 119 27.95 -2.97 22.03
N LEU A 120 28.73 -3.12 20.96
CA LEU A 120 29.05 -4.44 20.39
C LEU A 120 29.80 -5.38 21.35
N ASP A 121 30.59 -4.83 22.29
CA ASP A 121 31.26 -5.64 23.31
C ASP A 121 30.28 -6.31 24.28
N LYS A 122 29.10 -5.72 24.53
CA LYS A 122 28.04 -6.39 25.31
C LYS A 122 27.55 -7.63 24.58
N ILE A 123 27.42 -7.56 23.25
CA ILE A 123 27.00 -8.69 22.41
C ILE A 123 28.04 -9.82 22.42
N ARG A 124 29.34 -9.47 22.36
CA ARG A 124 30.42 -10.47 22.43
C ARG A 124 30.46 -11.23 23.76
N LYS A 125 30.05 -10.58 24.85
CA LYS A 125 30.02 -11.14 26.21
C LYS A 125 28.77 -11.97 26.51
N LEU A 126 27.79 -12.02 25.60
CA LEU A 126 26.60 -12.86 25.77
C LEU A 126 27.01 -14.33 25.86
N THR A 127 26.29 -15.06 26.71
CA THR A 127 26.45 -16.49 26.96
C THR A 127 25.20 -17.24 26.48
N PRO A 128 25.26 -18.57 26.26
CA PRO A 128 24.09 -19.35 25.87
C PRO A 128 22.91 -19.31 26.85
N LYS A 129 23.10 -18.77 28.06
CA LYS A 129 22.03 -18.57 29.06
C LYS A 129 21.22 -17.28 28.81
N ASP A 130 21.74 -16.36 28.00
CA ASP A 130 21.08 -15.10 27.68
C ASP A 130 20.06 -15.28 26.55
N ASP A 131 18.84 -14.78 26.74
CA ASP A 131 17.77 -14.82 25.74
C ASP A 131 18.15 -14.15 24.40
N THR A 132 19.12 -13.22 24.44
CA THR A 132 19.63 -12.51 23.28
C THR A 132 20.89 -13.12 22.66
N PHE A 133 21.33 -14.31 23.11
CA PHE A 133 22.58 -14.92 22.65
C PHE A 133 22.70 -15.06 21.12
N TYR A 134 21.58 -15.21 20.41
CA TYR A 134 21.55 -15.22 18.95
C TYR A 134 22.17 -13.97 18.29
N LYS A 135 22.18 -12.83 18.98
CA LYS A 135 22.80 -11.59 18.50
C LYS A 135 24.31 -11.74 18.34
N LYS A 136 24.95 -12.63 19.11
CA LYS A 136 26.38 -12.93 18.99
C LYS A 136 26.71 -13.57 17.63
N ALA A 137 25.93 -14.57 17.21
CA ALA A 137 26.07 -15.17 15.89
C ALA A 137 25.81 -14.16 14.76
N LYS A 138 24.83 -13.27 14.93
CA LYS A 138 24.57 -12.18 13.96
C LYS A 138 25.74 -11.18 13.88
N LEU A 139 26.39 -10.85 14.99
CA LEU A 139 27.58 -10.00 14.97
C LEU A 139 28.74 -10.68 14.22
N GLU A 140 28.96 -11.98 14.44
CA GLU A 140 29.98 -12.74 13.72
C GLU A 140 29.69 -12.79 12.21
N GLU A 141 28.43 -12.95 11.82
CA GLU A 141 27.97 -12.89 10.43
C GLU A 141 28.23 -11.50 9.80
N VAL A 142 27.87 -10.42 10.50
CA VAL A 142 28.15 -9.04 10.07
C VAL A 142 29.64 -8.83 9.84
N GLU A 143 30.49 -9.26 10.76
CA GLU A 143 31.94 -9.14 10.60
C GLU A 143 32.46 -9.97 9.43
N ALA A 144 31.91 -11.17 9.19
CA ALA A 144 32.26 -11.99 8.03
C ALA A 144 31.88 -11.31 6.70
N ASN A 145 30.69 -10.70 6.63
CA ASN A 145 30.25 -9.93 5.47
C ASN A 145 31.20 -8.75 5.21
N LEU A 146 31.54 -7.97 6.24
CA LEU A 146 32.44 -6.82 6.12
C LEU A 146 33.87 -7.23 5.72
N ARG A 147 34.38 -8.37 6.21
CA ARG A 147 35.67 -8.92 5.76
C ARG A 147 35.62 -9.28 4.28
N SER A 148 34.56 -9.93 3.82
CA SER A 148 34.38 -10.26 2.41
C SER A 148 34.28 -9.01 1.52
N LEU A 149 33.64 -7.94 2.00
CA LEU A 149 33.56 -6.64 1.33
C LEU A 149 34.85 -5.81 1.41
N GLY A 150 35.87 -6.26 2.15
CA GLY A 150 37.11 -5.51 2.35
C GLY A 150 36.98 -4.28 3.26
N LYS A 151 35.92 -4.22 4.08
CA LYS A 151 35.63 -3.13 5.03
C LYS A 151 36.12 -3.41 6.45
N LEU A 152 36.54 -4.65 6.74
CA LEU A 152 37.07 -5.07 8.03
C LEU A 152 38.29 -5.97 7.81
N GLY A 153 39.36 -5.78 8.59
CA GLY A 153 40.55 -6.63 8.51
C GLY A 153 40.26 -8.10 8.86
N ALA A 154 41.05 -9.03 8.30
CA ALA A 154 40.81 -10.48 8.48
C ALA A 154 40.79 -10.95 9.94
N LYS A 155 41.52 -10.26 10.83
CA LYS A 155 41.55 -10.50 12.30
C LYS A 155 41.00 -9.32 13.11
N GLU A 156 40.42 -8.33 12.44
CA GLU A 156 39.82 -7.16 13.10
C GLU A 156 38.40 -7.50 13.55
N ASN A 157 38.03 -7.00 14.72
CA ASN A 157 36.66 -7.01 15.22
C ASN A 157 36.03 -5.64 14.98
N LEU A 158 34.75 -5.61 14.63
CA LEU A 158 34.01 -4.36 14.49
C LEU A 158 33.83 -3.71 15.87
N LYS A 159 34.48 -2.56 16.11
CA LYS A 159 34.51 -1.95 17.44
C LYS A 159 33.14 -1.40 17.86
N GLU A 160 32.50 -0.69 16.95
CA GLU A 160 31.18 -0.10 17.09
C GLU A 160 30.57 0.14 15.69
N VAL A 161 29.28 0.49 15.66
CA VAL A 161 28.64 1.13 14.51
C VAL A 161 28.21 2.53 14.97
N GLY A 162 29.07 3.50 14.69
CA GLY A 162 28.93 4.91 15.06
C GLY A 162 28.31 5.77 13.96
N CYS A 163 28.18 7.07 14.23
CA CYS A 163 27.60 8.04 13.30
C CYS A 163 28.30 8.00 11.93
N ILE A 164 29.63 8.02 11.94
CA ILE A 164 30.45 8.07 10.73
C ILE A 164 30.36 6.79 9.87
N ASP A 165 30.02 5.64 10.46
CA ASP A 165 29.88 4.39 9.70
C ASP A 165 28.67 4.46 8.77
N CYS A 166 27.53 4.90 9.30
CA CYS A 166 26.28 4.99 8.54
C CYS A 166 26.25 6.25 7.67
N HIS A 167 26.68 7.39 8.21
CA HIS A 167 26.55 8.70 7.55
C HIS A 167 27.73 9.07 6.65
N VAL A 168 28.81 8.29 6.61
CA VAL A 168 29.95 8.51 5.71
C VAL A 168 30.39 7.21 5.04
N ASP A 169 31.15 6.37 5.74
CA ASP A 169 31.60 5.07 5.23
C ASP A 169 31.91 4.09 6.36
N ILE A 170 31.56 2.82 6.13
CA ILE A 170 31.65 1.76 7.14
C ILE A 170 33.11 1.54 7.55
N ASN A 171 33.36 1.55 8.85
CA ASN A 171 34.65 1.35 9.49
C ASN A 171 35.75 2.33 9.04
N THR A 172 35.38 3.49 8.48
CA THR A 172 36.36 4.49 8.06
C THR A 172 37.19 4.99 9.24
N LYS A 173 38.48 5.20 8.98
CA LYS A 173 39.44 5.82 9.92
C LYS A 173 39.79 7.25 9.53
N LYS A 174 39.29 7.72 8.38
CA LYS A 174 39.51 9.08 7.89
C LYS A 174 38.51 10.03 8.56
N ALA A 175 38.92 11.28 8.74
CA ALA A 175 37.98 12.35 9.03
C ALA A 175 37.10 12.62 7.80
N ALA A 176 35.91 13.15 8.03
CA ALA A 176 34.92 13.43 7.00
C ALA A 176 34.61 14.93 6.92
N ASP A 177 34.60 15.51 5.72
CA ASP A 177 34.08 16.86 5.49
C ASP A 177 32.55 16.82 5.54
N HIS A 178 31.97 17.53 6.51
CA HIS A 178 30.53 17.57 6.74
C HIS A 178 29.72 18.07 5.53
N ARG A 179 30.35 18.78 4.58
CA ARG A 179 29.71 19.35 3.38
C ARG A 179 29.82 18.49 2.14
N VAL A 180 30.61 17.42 2.20
CA VAL A 180 30.93 16.58 1.05
C VAL A 180 30.59 15.12 1.33
N ASP A 181 31.01 14.60 2.48
CA ASP A 181 31.06 13.17 2.73
C ASP A 181 29.78 12.61 3.38
N LEU A 182 28.88 13.49 3.87
CA LEU A 182 27.66 13.04 4.53
C LEU A 182 26.67 12.39 3.56
N LYS A 183 26.04 11.32 4.03
CA LYS A 183 24.89 10.67 3.37
C LYS A 183 23.79 10.36 4.37
N MET A 184 22.57 10.21 3.88
CA MET A 184 21.53 9.51 4.62
C MET A 184 21.66 8.00 4.33
N PRO A 185 21.68 7.14 5.36
CA PRO A 185 21.84 5.70 5.17
C PRO A 185 20.61 5.12 4.46
N THR A 186 20.82 4.63 3.24
CA THR A 186 19.83 3.87 2.47
C THR A 186 19.90 2.37 2.77
N ALA A 187 18.98 1.58 2.24
CA ALA A 187 18.92 0.14 2.50
C ALA A 187 20.22 -0.60 2.12
N ASP A 188 20.89 -0.21 1.04
CA ASP A 188 22.19 -0.77 0.65
C ASP A 188 23.31 -0.41 1.64
N VAL A 189 23.25 0.76 2.30
CA VAL A 189 24.20 1.10 3.37
C VAL A 189 24.05 0.11 4.53
N CYS A 190 22.82 -0.17 4.96
CA CYS A 190 22.52 -1.18 5.97
C CYS A 190 22.94 -2.60 5.51
N GLY A 191 22.74 -2.91 4.22
CA GLY A 191 23.06 -4.19 3.60
C GLY A 191 24.55 -4.56 3.56
N ASN A 192 25.46 -3.60 3.73
CA ASN A 192 26.90 -3.89 3.88
C ASN A 192 27.17 -4.78 5.11
N CYS A 193 26.40 -4.58 6.19
CA CYS A 193 26.49 -5.37 7.41
C CYS A 193 25.42 -6.47 7.43
N HIS A 194 24.15 -6.05 7.28
CA HIS A 194 22.96 -6.88 7.43
C HIS A 194 22.53 -7.52 6.10
N LEU A 195 23.45 -8.25 5.49
CA LEU A 195 23.26 -8.82 4.15
C LEU A 195 22.10 -9.84 4.11
N MET A 196 21.90 -10.62 5.17
CA MET A 196 20.77 -11.56 5.26
C MET A 196 19.43 -10.83 5.22
N GLU A 197 19.22 -9.85 6.09
CA GLU A 197 17.96 -9.10 6.16
C GLU A 197 17.72 -8.28 4.88
N TYR A 198 18.78 -7.68 4.34
CA TYR A 198 18.72 -6.98 3.06
C TYR A 198 18.32 -7.92 1.92
N ALA A 199 18.91 -9.10 1.83
CA ALA A 199 18.57 -10.12 0.84
C ALA A 199 17.16 -10.71 1.03
N GLU A 200 16.74 -10.96 2.27
CA GLU A 200 15.38 -11.39 2.60
C GLU A 200 14.36 -10.36 2.11
N ARG A 201 14.58 -9.07 2.39
CA ARG A 201 13.74 -7.99 1.87
C ARG A 201 13.78 -7.95 0.34
N GLU A 202 14.97 -7.94 -0.27
CA GLU A 202 15.13 -7.89 -1.72
C GLU A 202 14.48 -9.07 -2.45
N SER A 203 14.37 -10.22 -1.79
CA SER A 203 13.73 -11.42 -2.36
C SER A 203 12.22 -11.25 -2.58
N GLU A 204 11.57 -10.24 -2.00
CA GLU A 204 10.17 -9.92 -2.31
C GLU A 204 9.98 -9.66 -3.81
N ARG A 205 10.99 -9.10 -4.51
CA ARG A 205 10.98 -8.88 -5.97
C ARG A 205 10.76 -10.19 -6.75
N ASP A 206 11.16 -11.30 -6.16
CA ASP A 206 11.26 -12.61 -6.79
C ASP A 206 10.21 -13.60 -6.26
N THR A 207 9.57 -13.32 -5.11
CA THR A 207 8.58 -14.22 -4.50
C THR A 207 7.12 -13.81 -4.66
N ILE A 208 6.80 -12.53 -4.89
CA ILE A 208 5.43 -12.11 -5.23
C ILE A 208 5.28 -11.98 -6.75
N LEU A 209 5.09 -13.15 -7.36
CA LEU A 209 4.88 -13.30 -8.80
C LEU A 209 3.44 -13.74 -9.03
N TRP A 210 2.63 -12.80 -9.51
CA TRP A 210 1.22 -13.04 -9.82
C TRP A 210 1.08 -13.86 -11.11
N PRO A 211 0.33 -14.98 -11.13
CA PRO A 211 0.24 -15.87 -12.28
C PRO A 211 -0.21 -15.19 -13.57
N LYS A 212 -1.05 -14.15 -13.49
CA LYS A 212 -1.60 -13.43 -14.63
C LYS A 212 -1.29 -11.93 -14.60
N ASN A 213 -0.23 -11.53 -13.89
CA ASN A 213 0.17 -10.12 -13.72
C ASN A 213 -0.93 -9.22 -13.14
N GLN A 214 -1.74 -9.74 -12.21
CA GLN A 214 -2.75 -8.97 -11.48
C GLN A 214 -2.16 -7.70 -10.84
N TRP A 215 -0.93 -7.83 -10.33
CA TRP A 215 -0.08 -6.70 -9.97
C TRP A 215 1.23 -6.75 -10.73
N PRO A 216 1.92 -5.61 -10.89
CA PRO A 216 3.27 -5.59 -11.42
C PRO A 216 4.20 -6.55 -10.66
N ARG A 217 5.15 -7.15 -11.38
CA ARG A 217 6.09 -8.14 -10.80
C ARG A 217 6.76 -7.60 -9.55
N GLY A 218 6.73 -8.38 -8.46
CA GLY A 218 7.35 -7.99 -7.20
C GLY A 218 6.51 -7.02 -6.36
N ARG A 219 5.25 -6.73 -6.73
CA ARG A 219 4.32 -5.88 -5.97
C ARG A 219 3.02 -6.63 -5.61
N PRO A 220 2.32 -6.23 -4.55
CA PRO A 220 2.73 -5.26 -3.53
C PRO A 220 3.85 -5.82 -2.63
N SER A 221 4.77 -4.96 -2.18
CA SER A 221 5.93 -5.34 -1.35
C SER A 221 6.61 -4.11 -0.75
N HIS A 222 7.40 -4.33 0.31
CA HIS A 222 8.22 -3.27 0.90
C HIS A 222 9.43 -2.92 0.03
N VAL A 223 9.92 -3.85 -0.78
CA VAL A 223 11.06 -3.62 -1.67
C VAL A 223 10.76 -2.69 -2.85
N LEU A 224 9.48 -2.53 -3.21
CA LEU A 224 9.03 -1.72 -4.34
C LEU A 224 7.96 -0.70 -3.94
N ASP A 225 7.85 -0.34 -2.67
CA ASP A 225 6.85 0.59 -2.18
C ASP A 225 7.08 2.02 -2.69
N TRP A 226 8.33 2.51 -2.70
CA TRP A 226 8.68 3.80 -3.27
C TRP A 226 8.41 3.83 -4.77
N ARG A 227 8.83 2.78 -5.50
CA ARG A 227 8.53 2.63 -6.92
C ARG A 227 7.01 2.70 -7.17
N ALA A 228 6.22 1.97 -6.37
CA ALA A 228 4.77 2.00 -6.49
C ALA A 228 4.22 3.43 -6.31
N ASN A 229 4.71 4.16 -5.30
CA ASN A 229 4.31 5.54 -5.03
C ASN A 229 4.65 6.51 -6.17
N VAL A 230 5.90 6.54 -6.65
CA VAL A 230 6.32 7.49 -7.69
C VAL A 230 5.80 7.13 -9.09
N GLU A 231 5.36 5.88 -9.29
CA GLU A 231 4.68 5.41 -10.49
C GLU A 231 3.14 5.52 -10.40
N THR A 232 2.59 6.05 -9.31
CA THR A 232 1.17 6.46 -9.23
C THR A 232 1.00 7.78 -9.99
N ASP A 233 0.10 7.79 -10.98
CA ASP A 233 -0.06 8.91 -11.91
C ASP A 233 -0.46 10.21 -11.22
N ILE A 234 -1.43 10.17 -10.29
CA ILE A 234 -1.90 11.35 -9.58
C ILE A 234 -0.87 11.86 -8.59
N TRP A 235 -0.10 10.96 -7.94
CA TRP A 235 1.01 11.36 -7.10
C TRP A 235 2.04 12.16 -7.90
N ALA A 236 2.33 11.75 -9.15
CA ALA A 236 3.24 12.48 -10.02
C ALA A 236 2.63 13.78 -10.58
N GLY A 237 1.34 13.78 -10.93
CA GLY A 237 0.68 14.89 -11.62
C GLY A 237 0.10 15.98 -10.71
N MET A 238 -0.21 15.70 -9.44
CA MET A 238 -0.85 16.67 -8.56
C MET A 238 0.09 17.80 -8.14
N ALA A 239 -0.45 19.02 -8.09
CA ALA A 239 0.31 20.23 -7.75
C ALA A 239 0.61 20.34 -6.26
N GLN A 240 -0.22 19.74 -5.40
CA GLN A 240 -0.09 19.81 -3.93
C GLN A 240 1.00 18.83 -3.46
N ARG A 241 2.27 19.20 -3.67
CA ARG A 241 3.42 18.31 -3.42
C ARG A 241 3.52 17.88 -1.95
N GLU A 242 3.19 18.73 -0.99
CA GLU A 242 3.18 18.36 0.43
C GLU A 242 2.13 17.28 0.75
N ILE A 243 0.99 17.27 0.03
CA ILE A 243 -0.03 16.23 0.16
C ILE A 243 0.46 14.93 -0.50
N ALA A 244 1.06 15.01 -1.69
CA ALA A 244 1.68 13.86 -2.36
C ALA A 244 2.79 13.24 -1.49
N GLU A 245 3.60 14.07 -0.82
CA GLU A 245 4.66 13.61 0.07
C GLU A 245 4.13 12.96 1.36
N GLY A 246 2.86 13.20 1.72
CA GLY A 246 2.16 12.40 2.72
C GLY A 246 2.07 10.92 2.33
N CYS A 247 1.83 10.61 1.05
CA CYS A 247 1.89 9.25 0.52
C CYS A 247 3.33 8.71 0.58
N SER A 248 4.30 9.53 0.17
CA SER A 248 5.72 9.18 0.19
C SER A 248 6.22 8.79 1.59
N MET A 249 5.72 9.42 2.66
CA MET A 249 6.05 9.06 4.05
C MET A 249 5.72 7.61 4.39
N CYS A 250 4.65 7.04 3.82
CA CYS A 250 4.28 5.63 4.02
C CYS A 250 5.11 4.67 3.14
N HIS A 251 5.65 5.16 2.02
CA HIS A 251 6.26 4.38 0.95
C HIS A 251 7.79 4.54 0.86
N THR A 252 8.50 4.49 1.99
CA THR A 252 9.98 4.62 2.00
C THR A 252 10.74 3.34 2.37
N ASN A 253 10.09 2.20 2.56
CA ASN A 253 10.77 0.98 3.01
C ASN A 253 11.82 0.51 1.99
N GLN A 254 11.55 0.71 0.69
CA GLN A 254 12.50 0.48 -0.39
C GLN A 254 13.81 1.24 -0.13
N ASN A 255 13.70 2.52 0.25
CA ASN A 255 14.83 3.44 0.31
C ASN A 255 15.61 3.36 1.63
N LYS A 256 14.92 3.13 2.75
CA LYS A 256 15.53 3.15 4.09
C LYS A 256 14.93 2.09 5.02
N CYS A 257 15.74 1.59 5.95
CA CYS A 257 15.37 0.48 6.83
C CYS A 257 14.85 0.93 8.21
N ASP A 258 14.58 2.20 8.44
CA ASP A 258 14.29 2.75 9.78
C ASP A 258 12.80 3.03 10.05
N ASN A 259 11.90 2.40 9.29
CA ASN A 259 10.46 2.54 9.48
C ASN A 259 9.94 1.69 10.66
N CYS A 260 10.41 0.44 10.80
CA CYS A 260 9.94 -0.48 11.85
C CYS A 260 10.81 -0.41 13.11
N HIS A 261 12.14 -0.53 12.97
CA HIS A 261 13.11 -0.33 14.05
C HIS A 261 13.74 1.06 13.90
N THR A 262 13.06 2.05 14.48
CA THR A 262 13.32 3.45 14.19
C THR A 262 14.70 3.93 14.64
N ARG A 263 15.23 4.90 13.88
CA ARG A 263 16.46 5.63 14.23
C ARG A 263 16.28 6.36 15.56
N HIS A 264 17.29 6.51 16.41
CA HIS A 264 18.66 6.02 16.30
C HIS A 264 18.95 4.88 17.28
N GLU A 265 17.90 4.27 17.83
CA GLU A 265 18.02 3.13 18.75
C GLU A 265 18.04 1.79 18.00
N PHE A 266 17.35 1.70 16.85
CA PHE A 266 17.27 0.51 16.00
C PHE A 266 16.86 -0.75 16.79
N SER A 267 15.86 -0.58 17.65
CA SER A 267 15.38 -1.62 18.57
C SER A 267 14.61 -2.70 17.82
N VAL A 268 15.19 -3.89 17.75
CA VAL A 268 14.51 -5.08 17.21
C VAL A 268 13.30 -5.48 18.07
N ALA A 269 13.31 -5.14 19.37
CA ALA A 269 12.19 -5.39 20.27
C ALA A 269 10.99 -4.51 19.91
N ASP A 270 11.22 -3.24 19.58
CA ASP A 270 10.15 -2.33 19.17
C ASP A 270 9.61 -2.67 17.79
N SER A 271 10.47 -3.08 16.84
CA SER A 271 10.00 -3.51 15.51
C SER A 271 9.16 -4.79 15.50
N ARG A 272 9.14 -5.54 16.61
CA ARG A 272 8.29 -6.74 16.77
C ARG A 272 6.89 -6.42 17.29
N LYS A 273 6.67 -5.19 17.77
CA LYS A 273 5.39 -4.73 18.30
C LYS A 273 4.49 -4.25 17.15
N PRO A 274 3.19 -4.59 17.15
CA PRO A 274 2.21 -4.12 16.17
C PRO A 274 2.22 -2.61 15.89
N GLU A 275 2.52 -1.79 16.89
CA GLU A 275 2.60 -0.32 16.77
C GLU A 275 3.60 0.12 15.68
N ALA A 276 4.65 -0.67 15.42
CA ALA A 276 5.64 -0.37 14.38
C ALA A 276 5.07 -0.39 12.95
N CYS A 277 3.91 -1.04 12.75
CA CYS A 277 3.24 -1.14 11.46
C CYS A 277 2.11 -0.09 11.30
N GLY A 278 1.57 0.41 12.42
CA GLY A 278 0.31 1.16 12.44
C GLY A 278 0.36 2.54 11.77
N THR A 279 1.55 3.13 11.61
CA THR A 279 1.68 4.41 10.89
C THR A 279 1.33 4.29 9.41
N CYS A 280 1.66 3.17 8.77
CA CYS A 280 1.43 2.98 7.33
C CYS A 280 0.24 2.06 7.05
N HIS A 281 0.06 1.01 7.86
CA HIS A 281 -1.02 0.02 7.69
C HIS A 281 -2.25 0.40 8.53
N SER A 282 -2.81 1.56 8.24
CA SER A 282 -4.01 2.13 8.87
C SER A 282 -4.74 3.05 7.88
N GLY A 283 -5.88 3.63 8.27
CA GLY A 283 -6.60 4.58 7.43
C GLY A 283 -7.61 3.93 6.48
N ALA A 284 -8.21 4.76 5.61
CA ALA A 284 -9.46 4.42 4.91
C ALA A 284 -9.36 3.21 3.97
N ASP A 285 -8.28 3.08 3.23
CA ASP A 285 -8.05 2.07 2.17
C ASP A 285 -7.33 0.82 2.68
N HIS A 286 -6.91 0.78 3.95
CA HIS A 286 -6.32 -0.41 4.57
C HIS A 286 -6.26 -0.27 6.11
N ILE A 287 -7.42 -0.45 6.75
CA ILE A 287 -7.61 -0.38 8.21
C ILE A 287 -6.96 -1.53 9.01
N ASN A 288 -5.76 -2.02 8.64
CA ASN A 288 -5.15 -3.20 9.25
C ASN A 288 -4.90 -3.00 10.76
N TRP A 289 -4.38 -1.83 11.15
CA TRP A 289 -4.13 -1.46 12.54
C TRP A 289 -5.42 -1.41 13.36
N GLU A 290 -6.45 -0.77 12.83
CA GLU A 290 -7.75 -0.60 13.48
C GLU A 290 -8.46 -1.96 13.60
N ALA A 291 -8.49 -2.74 12.52
CA ALA A 291 -9.07 -4.07 12.50
C ALA A 291 -8.33 -5.02 13.46
N TYR A 292 -7.00 -5.04 13.43
CA TYR A 292 -6.22 -5.84 14.36
C TYR A 292 -6.51 -5.44 15.81
N ASN A 293 -6.45 -4.15 16.16
CA ASN A 293 -6.71 -3.71 17.53
C ASN A 293 -8.17 -3.91 17.98
N GLY A 294 -9.12 -3.89 17.06
CA GLY A 294 -10.52 -4.21 17.32
C GLY A 294 -10.81 -5.72 17.44
N SER A 295 -9.84 -6.57 17.10
CA SER A 295 -9.98 -8.03 17.16
C SER A 295 -9.60 -8.62 18.52
N GLN A 296 -9.98 -9.87 18.76
CA GLN A 296 -9.53 -10.60 19.96
C GLN A 296 -8.01 -10.79 19.99
N HIS A 297 -7.35 -10.91 18.83
CA HIS A 297 -5.90 -10.97 18.76
C HIS A 297 -5.25 -9.67 19.26
N GLY A 298 -5.72 -8.51 18.79
CA GLY A 298 -5.19 -7.22 19.20
C GLY A 298 -5.53 -6.86 20.64
N LEU A 299 -6.77 -7.09 21.08
CA LEU A 299 -7.15 -6.86 22.49
C LEU A 299 -6.36 -7.74 23.46
N GLY A 300 -6.16 -9.01 23.10
CA GLY A 300 -5.31 -9.94 23.87
C GLY A 300 -3.84 -9.51 23.89
N TYR A 301 -3.32 -9.02 22.76
CA TYR A 301 -2.00 -8.38 22.69
C TYR A 301 -1.91 -7.20 23.66
N GLN A 302 -2.82 -6.22 23.58
CA GLN A 302 -2.81 -5.03 24.44
C GLN A 302 -2.85 -5.39 25.93
N ALA A 303 -3.69 -6.37 26.29
CA ALA A 303 -3.83 -6.84 27.67
C ALA A 303 -2.59 -7.58 28.22
N SER A 304 -1.66 -7.99 27.36
CA SER A 304 -0.54 -8.85 27.74
C SER A 304 0.85 -8.42 27.28
N LYS A 305 0.98 -7.42 26.41
CA LYS A 305 2.24 -7.00 25.78
C LYS A 305 3.38 -6.69 26.75
N ASN A 306 3.07 -6.18 27.94
CA ASN A 306 4.07 -5.85 28.98
C ASN A 306 4.64 -7.09 29.69
N ARG A 307 4.06 -8.28 29.49
CA ARG A 307 4.51 -9.55 30.07
C ARG A 307 5.34 -10.39 29.11
N TRP A 308 5.48 -9.97 27.85
CA TRP A 308 6.20 -10.72 26.83
C TRP A 308 7.66 -10.30 26.78
N ASN A 309 8.54 -11.26 26.52
CA ASN A 309 9.94 -10.96 26.27
C ASN A 309 10.14 -10.61 24.78
N TRP A 310 10.21 -9.32 24.48
CA TRP A 310 10.38 -8.77 23.13
C TRP A 310 11.80 -8.88 22.58
N ASP A 311 12.78 -9.25 23.41
CA ASP A 311 14.18 -9.37 22.97
C ASP A 311 14.49 -10.67 22.23
N LEU A 312 13.67 -11.70 22.45
CA LEU A 312 13.72 -12.99 21.76
C LEU A 312 13.40 -12.88 20.27
N GLN A 313 13.98 -13.77 19.46
CA GLN A 313 13.61 -13.90 18.04
C GLN A 313 12.14 -14.32 17.90
N LEU A 314 11.45 -13.89 16.84
CA LEU A 314 10.04 -14.22 16.58
C LEU A 314 9.72 -15.71 16.71
N LYS A 315 10.62 -16.59 16.23
CA LYS A 315 10.47 -18.05 16.33
C LYS A 315 10.41 -18.59 17.77
N ASP A 316 10.95 -17.86 18.73
CA ASP A 316 11.06 -18.25 20.14
C ASP A 316 10.01 -17.53 21.01
N MET A 317 9.30 -16.52 20.47
CA MET A 317 8.43 -15.66 21.28
C MET A 317 7.20 -16.38 21.84
N VAL A 318 6.61 -17.31 21.10
CA VAL A 318 5.43 -18.07 21.57
C VAL A 318 5.81 -18.99 22.72
N VAL A 319 6.84 -19.82 22.55
CA VAL A 319 7.21 -20.86 23.52
C VAL A 319 8.01 -20.28 24.69
N LYS A 320 9.00 -19.42 24.45
CA LYS A 320 9.89 -18.87 25.47
C LYS A 320 9.51 -17.47 25.91
N GLY A 321 9.01 -16.65 24.97
CA GLY A 321 8.70 -15.24 25.23
C GLY A 321 7.35 -14.98 25.87
N GLY A 322 6.53 -16.01 26.08
CA GLY A 322 5.21 -15.89 26.68
C GLY A 322 4.17 -15.20 25.79
N GLN A 323 4.44 -15.07 24.48
CA GLN A 323 3.49 -14.53 23.52
C GLN A 323 2.27 -15.45 23.40
N LYS A 324 1.10 -14.92 23.78
CA LYS A 324 -0.18 -15.67 23.76
C LYS A 324 -1.09 -15.32 22.59
N PHE A 325 -0.89 -14.15 22.00
CA PHE A 325 -1.70 -13.64 20.89
C PHE A 325 -0.79 -13.28 19.72
N PRO A 326 -1.24 -13.44 18.47
CA PRO A 326 -0.41 -13.11 17.31
C PRO A 326 -0.23 -11.58 17.19
N THR A 327 0.87 -11.18 16.55
CA THR A 327 1.17 -9.82 16.13
C THR A 327 1.26 -9.74 14.60
N CYS A 328 1.31 -8.53 14.06
CA CYS A 328 1.55 -8.29 12.63
C CYS A 328 2.78 -9.08 12.15
N GLN A 329 3.87 -9.01 12.91
CA GLN A 329 5.15 -9.63 12.59
C GLN A 329 5.09 -11.15 12.72
N SER A 330 4.47 -11.69 13.78
CA SER A 330 4.39 -13.15 13.95
C SER A 330 3.55 -13.82 12.85
N CYS A 331 2.59 -13.10 12.27
CA CYS A 331 1.79 -13.57 11.15
C CYS A 331 2.46 -13.33 9.81
N HIS A 332 2.89 -12.10 9.50
CA HIS A 332 3.30 -11.74 8.13
C HIS A 332 4.77 -12.02 7.81
N MET A 333 5.66 -12.06 8.81
CA MET A 333 7.07 -12.43 8.59
C MET A 333 7.29 -13.95 8.62
N GLU A 334 6.28 -14.71 9.05
CA GLU A 334 6.32 -16.16 9.10
C GLU A 334 6.02 -16.78 7.72
N TYR A 335 6.82 -17.76 7.32
CA TYR A 335 6.52 -18.63 6.21
C TYR A 335 7.06 -20.04 6.48
N GLN A 336 6.16 -21.01 6.53
CA GLN A 336 6.50 -22.43 6.67
C GLN A 336 7.34 -22.77 7.92
N GLY A 337 7.08 -22.10 9.03
CA GLY A 337 7.74 -22.24 10.34
C GLY A 337 9.03 -21.43 10.48
N LYS A 338 9.39 -20.64 9.47
CA LYS A 338 10.58 -19.77 9.46
C LYS A 338 10.17 -18.31 9.43
N PHE A 339 11.04 -17.43 9.88
CA PHE A 339 10.82 -15.99 9.90
C PHE A 339 11.87 -15.27 9.06
N SER A 340 11.45 -14.26 8.28
CA SER A 340 12.33 -13.46 7.42
C SER A 340 11.75 -12.06 7.18
N HIS A 341 12.54 -11.15 6.63
CA HIS A 341 12.09 -9.82 6.17
C HIS A 341 11.27 -9.87 4.87
N ASN A 342 11.04 -11.05 4.28
CA ASN A 342 10.12 -11.22 3.17
C ASN A 342 8.69 -11.43 3.70
N THR A 343 7.80 -10.46 3.51
CA THR A 343 6.42 -10.52 4.03
C THR A 343 5.37 -10.93 3.00
N VAL A 344 5.78 -11.21 1.76
CA VAL A 344 4.85 -11.31 0.62
C VAL A 344 4.53 -12.76 0.21
N ARG A 345 5.17 -13.76 0.81
CA ARG A 345 5.07 -15.18 0.39
C ARG A 345 3.73 -15.86 0.68
N LYS A 346 2.87 -15.23 1.50
CA LYS A 346 1.52 -15.74 1.81
C LYS A 346 0.39 -14.85 1.28
N VAL A 347 0.71 -13.76 0.59
CA VAL A 347 -0.29 -12.84 0.03
C VAL A 347 -1.16 -13.56 -1.00
N ARG A 348 -2.49 -13.49 -0.82
CA ARG A 348 -3.51 -14.04 -1.74
C ARG A 348 -4.41 -12.93 -2.31
N TRP A 349 -5.11 -12.23 -1.42
CA TRP A 349 -6.05 -11.16 -1.78
C TRP A 349 -5.41 -9.78 -2.02
N ALA A 350 -4.21 -9.55 -1.48
CA ALA A 350 -3.44 -8.31 -1.67
C ALA A 350 -4.23 -7.01 -1.40
N ASN A 351 -5.00 -6.99 -0.31
CA ASN A 351 -5.80 -5.86 0.15
C ASN A 351 -7.02 -5.56 -0.71
N TYR A 352 -6.84 -5.25 -2.00
CA TYR A 352 -7.84 -4.74 -2.93
C TYR A 352 -8.54 -5.87 -3.72
N PRO A 353 -9.72 -6.37 -3.30
CA PRO A 353 -10.33 -7.57 -3.88
C PRO A 353 -10.88 -7.34 -5.29
N PHE A 354 -11.14 -6.09 -5.65
CA PHE A 354 -11.68 -5.67 -6.95
C PHE A 354 -10.62 -5.60 -8.05
N VAL A 355 -9.34 -5.78 -7.74
CA VAL A 355 -8.29 -5.78 -8.77
C VAL A 355 -8.55 -6.95 -9.74
N PRO A 356 -8.63 -6.70 -11.07
CA PRO A 356 -9.01 -7.71 -12.03
C PRO A 356 -8.13 -8.97 -11.96
N GLY A 357 -8.78 -10.14 -11.91
CA GLY A 357 -8.08 -11.42 -11.89
C GLY A 357 -7.67 -11.92 -10.49
N ILE A 358 -7.82 -11.11 -9.42
CA ILE A 358 -7.43 -11.51 -8.07
C ILE A 358 -8.29 -12.67 -7.55
N ARG A 359 -9.62 -12.54 -7.61
CA ARG A 359 -10.55 -13.56 -7.11
C ARG A 359 -10.26 -14.93 -7.73
N GLU A 360 -10.01 -14.98 -9.03
CA GLU A 360 -9.76 -16.23 -9.75
C GLU A 360 -8.47 -16.92 -9.29
N VAL A 361 -7.41 -16.16 -9.03
CA VAL A 361 -6.13 -16.72 -8.58
C VAL A 361 -6.13 -17.08 -7.10
N VAL A 362 -6.95 -16.44 -6.27
CA VAL A 362 -7.10 -16.79 -4.85
C VAL A 362 -7.55 -18.25 -4.67
N PHE A 363 -8.39 -18.75 -5.57
CA PHE A 363 -8.98 -20.09 -5.52
C PHE A 363 -8.27 -21.11 -6.42
N ASP A 364 -7.26 -20.71 -7.20
CA ASP A 364 -6.47 -21.64 -8.01
C ASP A 364 -5.35 -22.31 -7.20
N LYS A 365 -4.54 -23.14 -7.85
CA LYS A 365 -3.42 -23.82 -7.19
C LYS A 365 -2.42 -22.86 -6.52
N TRP A 366 -2.08 -21.72 -7.15
CA TRP A 366 -1.15 -20.74 -6.58
C TRP A 366 -1.73 -20.12 -5.31
N GLY A 367 -3.01 -19.76 -5.34
CA GLY A 367 -3.71 -19.21 -4.17
C GLY A 367 -3.83 -20.22 -3.03
N MET A 368 -4.14 -21.48 -3.35
CA MET A 368 -4.29 -22.55 -2.37
C MET A 368 -2.96 -23.02 -1.76
N ASP A 369 -1.86 -23.02 -2.52
CA ASP A 369 -0.52 -23.30 -1.94
C ASP A 369 -0.15 -22.26 -0.86
N ARG A 370 -0.59 -21.01 -1.02
CA ARG A 370 -0.42 -19.92 -0.04
C ARG A 370 -1.44 -20.00 1.10
N TYR A 371 -2.64 -20.50 0.83
CA TYR A 371 -3.64 -20.82 1.86
C TYR A 371 -3.04 -21.82 2.87
N GLU A 372 -2.39 -22.87 2.39
CA GLU A 372 -1.72 -23.86 3.26
C GLU A 372 -0.63 -23.23 4.14
N ALA A 373 0.09 -22.24 3.61
CA ALA A 373 1.06 -21.49 4.42
C ALA A 373 0.39 -20.68 5.54
N TRP A 374 -0.80 -20.11 5.31
CA TRP A 374 -1.59 -19.46 6.36
C TRP A 374 -2.13 -20.44 7.39
N VAL A 375 -2.66 -21.58 6.96
CA VAL A 375 -3.11 -22.66 7.86
C VAL A 375 -1.99 -23.01 8.83
N LYS A 376 -0.76 -23.19 8.33
CA LYS A 376 0.41 -23.48 9.15
C LYS A 376 0.68 -22.40 10.21
N THR A 377 0.56 -21.13 9.86
CA THR A 377 0.67 -20.02 10.82
C THR A 377 -0.39 -20.15 11.92
N CYS A 378 -1.65 -20.32 11.55
CA CYS A 378 -2.78 -20.42 12.47
C CYS A 378 -2.64 -21.64 13.40
N THR A 379 -2.11 -22.76 12.91
CA THR A 379 -1.92 -23.99 13.68
C THR A 379 -0.81 -23.92 14.73
N THR A 380 -0.12 -22.79 14.83
CA THR A 380 0.71 -22.49 16.01
C THR A 380 -0.14 -22.47 17.30
N CYS A 381 -1.43 -22.13 17.19
CA CYS A 381 -2.33 -22.01 18.34
C CYS A 381 -3.68 -22.72 18.17
N HIS A 382 -4.25 -22.72 16.96
CA HIS A 382 -5.58 -23.29 16.70
C HIS A 382 -5.50 -24.68 16.09
N SER A 383 -6.60 -25.45 16.17
CA SER A 383 -6.72 -26.65 15.36
C SER A 383 -6.78 -26.28 13.87
N GLU A 384 -6.32 -27.19 13.02
CA GLU A 384 -6.38 -27.00 11.57
C GLU A 384 -7.81 -26.79 11.08
N THR A 385 -8.78 -27.55 11.59
CA THR A 385 -10.20 -27.40 11.26
C THR A 385 -10.69 -25.98 11.53
N PHE A 386 -10.38 -25.42 12.71
CA PHE A 386 -10.77 -24.05 13.06
C PHE A 386 -10.13 -23.03 12.12
N ALA A 387 -8.82 -23.17 11.87
CA ALA A 387 -8.09 -22.28 10.97
C ALA A 387 -8.70 -22.28 9.57
N ARG A 388 -8.98 -23.47 9.02
CA ARG A 388 -9.57 -23.62 7.69
C ARG A 388 -10.98 -23.02 7.60
N SER A 389 -11.83 -23.31 8.58
CA SER A 389 -13.19 -22.74 8.63
C SER A 389 -13.17 -21.21 8.64
N TYR A 390 -12.24 -20.59 9.37
CA TYR A 390 -12.15 -19.13 9.41
C TYR A 390 -11.53 -18.55 8.14
N LEU A 391 -10.52 -19.20 7.55
CA LEU A 391 -9.93 -18.77 6.28
C LEU A 391 -10.94 -18.87 5.11
N GLU A 392 -11.77 -19.92 5.10
CA GLU A 392 -12.89 -20.04 4.15
C GLU A 392 -13.94 -18.94 4.38
N PHE A 393 -14.24 -18.63 5.64
CA PHE A 393 -15.12 -17.52 6.00
C PHE A 393 -14.62 -16.17 5.46
N ILE A 394 -13.30 -15.92 5.54
CA ILE A 394 -12.67 -14.72 4.95
C ILE A 394 -12.86 -14.69 3.44
N ASP A 395 -12.57 -15.80 2.75
CA ASP A 395 -12.64 -15.88 1.29
C ASP A 395 -14.08 -15.69 0.77
N ASN A 396 -15.05 -16.31 1.44
CA ASN A 396 -16.47 -16.19 1.10
C ASN A 396 -17.01 -14.79 1.42
N GLY A 397 -16.69 -14.23 2.59
CA GLY A 397 -17.11 -12.88 2.98
C GLY A 397 -16.54 -11.80 2.05
N THR A 398 -15.28 -11.95 1.64
CA THR A 398 -14.64 -11.05 0.66
C THR A 398 -15.32 -11.15 -0.70
N SER A 399 -15.65 -12.38 -1.14
CA SER A 399 -16.35 -12.62 -2.41
C SER A 399 -17.76 -12.01 -2.43
N HIS A 400 -18.53 -12.12 -1.33
CA HIS A 400 -19.85 -11.48 -1.24
C HIS A 400 -19.76 -9.96 -1.30
N GLY A 401 -18.74 -9.36 -0.69
CA GLY A 401 -18.46 -7.94 -0.83
C GLY A 401 -18.23 -7.54 -2.28
N LEU A 402 -17.37 -8.31 -2.97
CA LEU A 402 -17.07 -8.06 -4.38
C LEU A 402 -18.33 -8.19 -5.27
N ASP A 403 -19.13 -9.23 -5.06
CA ASP A 403 -20.40 -9.41 -5.81
C ASP A 403 -21.32 -8.19 -5.65
N LYS A 404 -21.36 -7.59 -4.46
CA LYS A 404 -22.16 -6.39 -4.19
C LYS A 404 -21.60 -5.15 -4.87
N TYR A 405 -20.29 -5.01 -4.92
CA TYR A 405 -19.61 -3.95 -5.66
C TYR A 405 -19.85 -4.08 -7.16
N ASP A 406 -19.68 -5.28 -7.73
CA ASP A 406 -19.87 -5.53 -9.16
C ASP A 406 -21.28 -5.13 -9.63
N GLU A 407 -22.30 -5.36 -8.81
CA GLU A 407 -23.67 -4.92 -9.06
C GLU A 407 -23.77 -3.38 -9.20
N ALA A 408 -23.21 -2.63 -8.26
CA ALA A 408 -23.19 -1.17 -8.28
C ALA A 408 -22.33 -0.62 -9.43
N HIS A 409 -21.14 -1.20 -9.63
CA HIS A 409 -20.20 -0.83 -10.69
C HIS A 409 -20.88 -0.93 -12.06
N ASN A 410 -21.59 -2.03 -12.32
CA ASN A 410 -22.29 -2.24 -13.58
C ASN A 410 -23.32 -1.15 -13.90
N VAL A 411 -23.97 -0.56 -12.89
CA VAL A 411 -24.95 0.52 -13.07
C VAL A 411 -24.24 1.81 -13.49
N VAL A 412 -23.27 2.26 -12.70
CA VAL A 412 -22.57 3.53 -12.96
C VAL A 412 -21.71 3.45 -14.22
N HIS A 413 -21.08 2.30 -14.49
CA HIS A 413 -20.32 2.08 -15.73
C HIS A 413 -21.22 2.23 -16.97
N LYS A 414 -22.44 1.68 -16.97
CA LYS A 414 -23.40 1.87 -18.07
C LYS A 414 -23.78 3.34 -18.24
N GLN A 415 -23.95 4.09 -17.14
CA GLN A 415 -24.20 5.52 -17.20
C GLN A 415 -23.00 6.29 -17.79
N PHE A 416 -21.77 5.92 -17.40
CA PHE A 416 -20.54 6.47 -17.96
C PHE A 416 -20.45 6.24 -19.47
N GLU A 417 -20.63 5.00 -19.93
CA GLU A 417 -20.58 4.63 -21.35
C GLU A 417 -21.65 5.35 -22.18
N ALA A 418 -22.87 5.48 -21.63
CA ALA A 418 -23.96 6.23 -22.26
C ALA A 418 -23.76 7.77 -22.20
N ARG A 419 -22.69 8.24 -21.55
CA ARG A 419 -22.38 9.64 -21.27
C ARG A 419 -23.53 10.37 -20.56
N LEU A 420 -24.09 9.72 -19.54
CA LEU A 420 -25.22 10.18 -18.74
C LEU A 420 -24.81 10.72 -17.36
N LEU A 421 -23.56 10.54 -16.93
CA LEU A 421 -23.13 11.09 -15.66
C LEU A 421 -23.22 12.63 -15.68
N THR A 422 -23.55 13.19 -14.51
CA THR A 422 -23.72 14.65 -14.35
C THR A 422 -22.50 15.41 -14.83
N GLY A 423 -22.68 16.29 -15.82
CA GLY A 423 -21.60 17.11 -16.36
C GLY A 423 -20.59 16.35 -17.24
N GLN A 424 -20.78 15.07 -17.55
CA GLN A 424 -19.79 14.29 -18.31
C GLN A 424 -19.53 14.86 -19.72
N ARG A 425 -20.54 15.44 -20.36
CA ARG A 425 -20.43 16.05 -21.70
C ARG A 425 -20.10 17.54 -21.67
N THR A 426 -20.27 18.21 -20.52
CA THR A 426 -20.32 19.67 -20.44
C THR A 426 -19.35 20.28 -19.44
N ASN A 427 -18.91 19.52 -18.43
CA ASN A 427 -18.22 20.07 -17.26
C ASN A 427 -17.26 19.06 -16.58
N ARG A 428 -16.64 18.19 -17.37
CA ARG A 428 -15.70 17.15 -16.90
C ARG A 428 -14.29 17.40 -17.45
N PRO A 429 -13.48 18.28 -16.82
CA PRO A 429 -12.11 18.54 -17.24
C PRO A 429 -11.21 17.33 -17.01
N ALA A 430 -10.15 17.20 -17.81
CA ALA A 430 -9.15 16.14 -17.63
C ALA A 430 -8.34 16.35 -16.33
N PRO A 431 -7.92 15.26 -15.66
CA PRO A 431 -7.00 15.32 -14.52
C PRO A 431 -5.62 15.81 -14.98
N PRO A 432 -4.74 16.23 -14.05
CA PRO A 432 -3.38 16.62 -14.40
C PRO A 432 -2.61 15.42 -14.99
N ALA A 433 -1.83 15.68 -16.05
CA ALA A 433 -0.96 14.66 -16.63
C ALA A 433 0.05 14.15 -15.57
N PRO A 434 0.39 12.85 -15.58
CA PRO A 434 0.11 11.85 -16.61
C PRO A 434 -1.23 11.11 -16.48
N ALA A 435 -2.06 11.46 -15.49
CA ALA A 435 -3.33 10.78 -15.27
C ALA A 435 -4.27 10.94 -16.48
N LYS A 436 -5.05 9.90 -16.75
CA LYS A 436 -5.99 9.85 -17.88
C LYS A 436 -7.43 9.98 -17.39
N ALA A 437 -8.25 10.71 -18.14
CA ALA A 437 -9.68 10.91 -17.86
C ALA A 437 -10.52 9.66 -18.20
N LEU A 438 -10.23 8.54 -17.54
CA LEU A 438 -10.99 7.30 -17.64
C LEU A 438 -12.01 7.21 -16.48
N PHE A 439 -12.90 6.22 -16.58
CA PHE A 439 -13.84 5.86 -15.52
C PHE A 439 -13.13 5.13 -14.39
N ASP A 440 -13.57 5.34 -13.14
CA ASP A 440 -13.16 4.54 -11.98
C ASP A 440 -11.62 4.48 -11.83
N GLN A 441 -10.99 5.64 -11.62
CA GLN A 441 -9.54 5.79 -11.56
C GLN A 441 -9.07 6.36 -10.23
N PHE A 442 -7.92 5.90 -9.75
CA PHE A 442 -7.34 6.30 -8.46
C PHE A 442 -7.13 7.82 -8.29
N TRP A 443 -6.93 8.58 -9.37
CA TRP A 443 -6.79 10.03 -9.27
C TRP A 443 -8.02 10.75 -8.68
N GLN A 444 -9.19 10.10 -8.73
CA GLN A 444 -10.49 10.69 -8.38
C GLN A 444 -10.63 11.06 -6.90
N ILE A 445 -9.89 10.39 -6.01
CA ILE A 445 -9.86 10.69 -4.57
C ILE A 445 -8.83 11.78 -4.19
N TYR A 446 -7.84 12.03 -5.05
CA TYR A 446 -6.77 13.01 -4.78
C TYR A 446 -6.87 14.30 -5.59
N TRP A 447 -7.70 14.30 -6.64
CA TRP A 447 -7.94 15.49 -7.45
C TRP A 447 -9.39 15.54 -7.91
N SER A 448 -10.00 16.72 -7.75
CA SER A 448 -11.29 17.01 -8.31
C SER A 448 -11.36 18.43 -8.87
N LYS A 449 -12.11 18.58 -9.96
CA LYS A 449 -12.45 19.90 -10.52
C LYS A 449 -13.78 19.79 -11.26
N ASN A 450 -14.71 20.69 -10.94
CA ASN A 450 -16.05 20.71 -11.51
C ASN A 450 -16.76 19.36 -11.31
N ASN A 451 -17.14 18.66 -12.39
CA ASN A 451 -17.76 17.33 -12.33
C ASN A 451 -16.78 16.20 -12.73
N SER A 452 -15.51 16.35 -12.37
CA SER A 452 -14.50 15.30 -12.53
C SER A 452 -13.81 15.02 -11.19
N PRO A 453 -14.04 13.85 -10.54
CA PRO A 453 -15.10 12.89 -10.85
C PRO A 453 -16.51 13.46 -10.61
N THR A 454 -17.53 12.71 -11.02
CA THR A 454 -18.91 13.00 -10.57
C THR A 454 -19.17 12.41 -9.18
N ALA A 455 -20.18 12.89 -8.47
CA ALA A 455 -20.47 12.38 -7.12
C ALA A 455 -20.78 10.87 -7.07
N ILE A 456 -21.54 10.35 -8.05
CA ILE A 456 -21.87 8.91 -8.10
C ILE A 456 -20.66 8.05 -8.51
N GLU A 457 -19.77 8.61 -9.33
CA GLU A 457 -18.53 7.96 -9.71
C GLU A 457 -17.56 7.88 -8.53
N LEU A 458 -17.35 8.99 -7.81
CA LEU A 458 -16.52 8.98 -6.59
C LEU A 458 -17.07 8.01 -5.54
N LYS A 459 -18.40 7.99 -5.37
CA LYS A 459 -19.05 7.08 -4.42
C LYS A 459 -18.88 5.61 -4.77
N LEU A 460 -18.90 5.27 -6.06
CA LEU A 460 -18.57 3.92 -6.51
C LEU A 460 -17.11 3.61 -6.24
N PHE A 461 -16.20 4.54 -6.54
CA PHE A 461 -14.77 4.36 -6.30
C PHE A 461 -14.50 4.12 -4.80
N GLU A 462 -15.05 4.94 -3.90
CA GLU A 462 -14.96 4.76 -2.44
C GLU A 462 -15.61 3.44 -1.97
N MET A 463 -16.68 2.98 -2.63
CA MET A 463 -17.29 1.68 -2.33
C MET A 463 -16.30 0.51 -2.55
N ALA A 464 -15.44 0.61 -3.57
CA ALA A 464 -14.35 -0.34 -3.82
C ALA A 464 -13.11 -0.07 -2.95
N GLU A 465 -12.48 1.09 -3.15
CA GLU A 465 -11.15 1.44 -2.60
C GLU A 465 -11.16 1.50 -1.07
N ASP A 466 -12.24 2.02 -0.47
CA ASP A 466 -12.36 2.11 0.99
C ASP A 466 -13.19 0.95 1.53
N HIS A 467 -14.48 0.88 1.20
CA HIS A 467 -15.41 0.05 1.96
C HIS A 467 -15.25 -1.46 1.71
N LEU A 468 -15.08 -1.88 0.45
CA LEU A 468 -14.81 -3.28 0.13
C LEU A 468 -13.45 -3.74 0.68
N VAL A 469 -12.44 -2.86 0.64
CA VAL A 469 -11.15 -3.17 1.24
C VAL A 469 -11.25 -3.27 2.76
N GLN A 470 -11.94 -2.34 3.42
CA GLN A 470 -12.20 -2.42 4.84
C GLN A 470 -12.95 -3.70 5.23
N LEU A 471 -13.91 -4.16 4.42
CA LEU A 471 -14.57 -5.45 4.62
C LEU A 471 -13.54 -6.59 4.60
N HIS A 472 -12.72 -6.66 3.56
CA HIS A 472 -11.70 -7.69 3.42
C HIS A 472 -10.70 -7.67 4.59
N VAL A 473 -10.15 -6.50 4.91
CA VAL A 473 -9.17 -6.34 6.00
C VAL A 473 -9.78 -6.72 7.34
N ALA A 474 -10.99 -6.27 7.63
CA ALA A 474 -11.67 -6.60 8.88
C ALA A 474 -12.02 -8.09 9.01
N LEU A 475 -12.40 -8.76 7.91
CA LEU A 475 -12.52 -10.21 7.86
C LEU A 475 -11.16 -10.89 8.15
N ALA A 476 -10.12 -10.50 7.42
CA ALA A 476 -8.79 -11.10 7.52
C ALA A 476 -8.13 -10.93 8.90
N HIS A 477 -8.49 -9.87 9.64
CA HIS A 477 -7.94 -9.55 10.96
C HIS A 477 -8.91 -9.81 12.11
N GLN A 478 -10.02 -10.53 11.87
CA GLN A 478 -10.97 -10.92 12.90
C GLN A 478 -11.64 -9.76 13.65
N TYR A 479 -11.97 -8.70 12.92
CA TYR A 479 -12.72 -7.56 13.45
C TYR A 479 -14.20 -7.65 13.08
N PRO A 480 -15.12 -8.05 13.98
CA PRO A 480 -16.54 -8.22 13.65
C PRO A 480 -17.24 -6.94 13.17
N GLY A 481 -16.62 -5.78 13.37
CA GLY A 481 -17.09 -4.49 12.86
C GLY A 481 -17.17 -4.41 11.33
N PHE A 482 -16.66 -5.41 10.58
CA PHE A 482 -16.89 -5.58 9.13
C PHE A 482 -18.38 -5.62 8.73
N THR A 483 -19.26 -5.81 9.72
CA THR A 483 -20.72 -5.82 9.56
C THR A 483 -21.30 -4.41 9.64
N TYR A 484 -21.29 -3.80 10.82
CA TYR A 484 -22.01 -2.56 11.12
C TYR A 484 -21.17 -1.28 11.00
N THR A 485 -19.87 -1.35 11.25
CA THR A 485 -19.01 -0.16 11.40
C THR A 485 -18.32 0.19 10.09
N VAL A 486 -17.71 -0.80 9.47
CA VAL A 486 -16.95 -0.72 8.21
C VAL A 486 -17.40 -1.87 7.31
N GLY A 487 -17.00 -1.87 6.05
CA GLY A 487 -17.36 -2.96 5.16
C GLY A 487 -18.85 -2.98 4.82
N TRP A 488 -19.57 -4.03 5.21
CA TRP A 488 -20.88 -4.37 4.64
C TRP A 488 -21.93 -3.25 4.76
N ALA A 489 -22.11 -2.66 5.95
CA ALA A 489 -23.08 -1.57 6.12
C ALA A 489 -22.72 -0.32 5.32
N ALA A 490 -21.43 0.00 5.19
CA ALA A 490 -20.97 1.14 4.40
C ALA A 490 -21.16 0.89 2.89
N MET A 491 -20.80 -0.30 2.41
CA MET A 491 -21.08 -0.74 1.04
C MET A 491 -22.57 -0.73 0.73
N ASN A 492 -23.42 -1.20 1.66
CA ASN A 492 -24.86 -1.17 1.49
C ASN A 492 -25.39 0.27 1.36
N ARG A 493 -24.86 1.22 2.13
CA ARG A 493 -25.22 2.63 2.02
C ARG A 493 -24.83 3.20 0.66
N ALA A 494 -23.59 2.97 0.22
CA ALA A 494 -23.13 3.40 -1.10
C ALA A 494 -24.01 2.82 -2.22
N TYR A 495 -24.32 1.52 -2.15
CA TYR A 495 -25.23 0.86 -3.08
C TYR A 495 -26.62 1.52 -3.12
N VAL A 496 -27.25 1.75 -1.97
CA VAL A 496 -28.57 2.39 -1.90
C VAL A 496 -28.55 3.77 -2.56
N GLU A 497 -27.53 4.57 -2.27
CA GLU A 497 -27.38 5.91 -2.82
C GLU A 497 -27.11 5.89 -4.34
N ILE A 498 -26.34 4.91 -4.84
CA ILE A 498 -26.11 4.71 -6.28
C ILE A 498 -27.41 4.33 -7.00
N MET A 499 -28.19 3.40 -6.45
CA MET A 499 -29.43 2.93 -7.08
C MET A 499 -30.54 4.00 -7.04
N ASP A 500 -30.59 4.80 -5.99
CA ASP A 500 -31.51 5.93 -5.87
C ASP A 500 -31.21 7.02 -6.92
N GLU A 501 -29.93 7.38 -7.10
CA GLU A 501 -29.51 8.33 -8.13
C GLU A 501 -29.71 7.79 -9.55
N ASP A 502 -29.50 6.49 -9.79
CA ASP A 502 -29.83 5.85 -11.07
C ASP A 502 -31.33 5.95 -11.39
N THR A 503 -32.19 5.74 -10.39
CA THR A 503 -33.65 5.85 -10.56
C THR A 503 -34.06 7.30 -10.87
N LYS A 504 -33.55 8.26 -10.11
CA LYS A 504 -33.78 9.70 -10.36
C LYS A 504 -33.31 10.13 -11.75
N LEU A 505 -32.16 9.63 -12.21
CA LEU A 505 -31.65 9.89 -13.55
C LEU A 505 -32.63 9.38 -14.62
N LYS A 506 -33.10 8.14 -14.48
CA LYS A 506 -34.08 7.55 -15.40
C LYS A 506 -35.40 8.34 -15.43
N ASP A 507 -35.92 8.73 -14.26
CA ASP A 507 -37.15 9.54 -14.18
C ASP A 507 -36.97 10.91 -14.85
N ARG A 508 -35.81 11.55 -14.65
CA ARG A 508 -35.47 12.81 -15.32
C ARG A 508 -35.38 12.63 -16.84
N MET A 509 -34.81 11.54 -17.31
CA MET A 509 -34.73 11.24 -18.75
C MET A 509 -36.12 11.03 -19.36
N LEU A 510 -37.01 10.29 -18.67
CA LEU A 510 -38.41 10.13 -19.09
C LEU A 510 -39.16 11.47 -19.13
N LEU A 511 -38.92 12.35 -18.16
CA LEU A 511 -39.51 13.69 -18.16
C LEU A 511 -38.98 14.53 -19.33
N MET A 512 -37.67 14.49 -19.59
CA MET A 512 -37.05 15.20 -20.72
C MET A 512 -37.58 14.72 -22.08
N ASP A 513 -37.75 13.41 -22.25
CA ASP A 513 -38.36 12.83 -23.46
C ASP A 513 -39.81 13.32 -23.65
N ARG A 514 -40.60 13.37 -22.56
CA ARG A 514 -41.96 13.92 -22.61
C ARG A 514 -41.97 15.40 -22.97
N VAL A 515 -41.07 16.20 -22.40
CA VAL A 515 -40.95 17.63 -22.72
C VAL A 515 -40.56 17.81 -24.18
N SER A 516 -39.57 17.07 -24.68
CA SER A 516 -39.16 17.11 -26.09
C SER A 516 -40.33 16.78 -27.03
N LYS A 517 -41.11 15.74 -26.71
CA LYS A 517 -42.32 15.36 -27.48
C LYS A 517 -43.39 16.44 -27.45
N LEU A 518 -43.56 17.15 -26.32
CA LEU A 518 -44.51 18.27 -26.23
C LEU A 518 -44.02 19.49 -27.03
N GLU A 519 -42.73 19.79 -27.00
CA GLU A 519 -42.12 20.86 -27.80
C GLU A 519 -42.22 20.58 -29.30
N GLU A 520 -41.98 19.34 -29.74
CA GLU A 520 -42.18 18.91 -31.13
C GLU A 520 -43.65 18.99 -31.56
N LYS A 521 -44.58 18.57 -30.68
CA LYS A 521 -46.01 18.73 -30.92
C LYS A 521 -46.40 20.20 -31.02
N SER A 522 -45.89 21.07 -30.15
CA SER A 522 -46.13 22.51 -30.20
C SER A 522 -45.61 23.12 -31.51
N LYS A 523 -44.42 22.72 -31.98
CA LYS A 523 -43.87 23.16 -33.27
C LYS A 523 -44.72 22.71 -34.48
N THR A 524 -45.35 21.55 -34.41
CA THR A 524 -46.22 21.00 -35.48
C THR A 524 -47.68 21.45 -35.37
N SER A 525 -48.11 21.93 -34.20
CA SER A 525 -49.45 22.52 -33.98
C SER A 525 -49.45 24.05 -34.00
N SER A 526 -48.31 24.68 -34.28
CA SER A 526 -48.21 26.08 -34.69
C SER A 526 -48.80 26.28 -36.09
N LEU A 527 -50.13 26.32 -36.16
CA LEU A 527 -50.92 26.81 -37.30
C LEU A 527 -51.12 28.34 -37.24
N LEU A 528 -50.42 29.02 -36.34
CA LEU A 528 -50.42 30.47 -36.19
C LEU A 528 -48.97 30.94 -36.13
N ASP A 529 -48.38 31.07 -37.32
CA ASP A 529 -47.16 31.83 -37.56
C ASP A 529 -47.42 33.31 -37.24
N PHE A 530 -46.86 33.78 -36.12
CA PHE A 530 -46.91 35.19 -35.74
C PHE A 530 -45.69 36.00 -36.24
N ASP A 531 -44.77 35.39 -37.00
CA ASP A 531 -43.56 36.05 -37.51
C ASP A 531 -43.56 36.29 -39.04
N SER A 532 -44.66 36.01 -39.75
CA SER A 532 -44.78 36.44 -41.15
C SER A 532 -45.04 37.95 -41.27
N THR A 533 -44.05 38.67 -41.79
CA THR A 533 -44.11 40.10 -42.14
C THR A 533 -44.79 40.36 -43.49
N ASN A 534 -45.66 39.45 -43.95
CA ASN A 534 -46.45 39.63 -45.17
C ASN A 534 -47.94 39.61 -44.85
N GLY A 535 -48.52 40.80 -44.85
CA GLY A 535 -49.92 41.00 -44.53
C GLY A 535 -50.89 40.25 -45.44
N LYS A 536 -51.88 39.61 -44.82
CA LYS A 536 -53.30 39.91 -44.98
C LYS A 536 -54.08 39.02 -44.03
N PHE A 537 -54.75 39.66 -43.08
CA PHE A 537 -55.77 39.05 -42.25
C PHE A 537 -56.89 38.46 -43.12
N THR A 538 -57.15 37.16 -42.98
CA THR A 538 -58.49 36.58 -43.16
C THR A 538 -58.93 35.98 -41.84
N LEU A 539 -59.30 36.86 -40.92
CA LEU A 539 -60.05 36.52 -39.72
C LEU A 539 -61.51 36.27 -40.13
N GLY A 540 -61.87 35.02 -40.43
CA GLY A 540 -63.22 34.79 -40.97
C GLY A 540 -63.60 33.33 -41.18
N SER A 541 -63.67 32.54 -40.10
CA SER A 541 -64.73 31.53 -39.88
C SER A 541 -64.31 30.59 -38.75
N LEU A 542 -64.71 30.90 -37.49
CA LEU A 542 -65.05 29.97 -36.40
C LEU A 542 -65.01 30.64 -35.01
N GLY A 543 -64.45 31.85 -34.87
CA GLY A 543 -64.38 32.58 -33.59
C GLY A 543 -65.44 33.66 -33.34
N GLY A 544 -66.19 34.09 -34.37
CA GLY A 544 -67.14 35.22 -34.27
C GLY A 544 -68.56 34.85 -33.82
N GLY A 545 -68.91 33.56 -33.75
CA GLY A 545 -70.26 33.09 -33.46
C GLY A 545 -70.61 32.94 -31.97
N MET A 546 -69.63 32.94 -31.08
CA MET A 546 -69.85 32.68 -29.64
C MET A 546 -69.74 33.93 -28.75
N LEU A 547 -69.34 35.09 -29.29
CA LEU A 547 -69.24 36.35 -28.54
C LEU A 547 -70.38 37.34 -28.84
N LEU A 548 -71.23 37.07 -29.83
CA LEU A 548 -72.44 37.87 -30.15
C LEU A 548 -73.75 37.26 -29.61
N THR A 549 -73.72 36.02 -29.12
CA THR A 549 -74.88 35.38 -28.47
C THR A 549 -75.01 35.71 -26.97
N GLY A 550 -73.91 36.09 -26.31
CA GLY A 550 -73.92 36.49 -24.88
C GLY A 550 -74.39 37.93 -24.63
N THR A 551 -74.22 38.84 -25.59
CA THR A 551 -74.55 40.28 -25.44
C THR A 551 -75.98 40.62 -25.89
N LEU A 552 -76.61 39.80 -26.75
CA LEU A 552 -78.04 39.95 -27.11
C LEU A 552 -78.99 39.26 -26.12
N ALA A 553 -78.51 38.27 -25.35
CA ALA A 553 -79.30 37.62 -24.29
C ALA A 553 -79.51 38.50 -23.04
N LEU A 554 -78.60 39.45 -22.77
CA LEU A 554 -78.69 40.37 -21.63
C LEU A 554 -79.50 41.66 -21.93
N ALA A 555 -79.67 42.03 -23.20
CA ALA A 555 -80.54 43.16 -23.60
C ALA A 555 -82.03 42.77 -23.69
N GLY A 556 -82.35 41.47 -23.85
CA GLY A 556 -83.72 40.95 -23.86
C GLY A 556 -84.34 40.72 -22.47
N TRP A 557 -83.53 40.64 -21.41
CA TRP A 557 -84.01 40.33 -20.06
C TRP A 557 -84.42 41.57 -19.25
N SER A 558 -83.97 42.78 -19.62
CA SER A 558 -84.35 44.01 -18.90
C SER A 558 -85.67 44.65 -19.35
N ARG A 559 -86.29 44.17 -20.45
CA ARG A 559 -87.59 44.68 -20.95
C ARG A 559 -88.83 43.86 -20.55
N ARG A 560 -88.68 42.73 -19.86
CA ARG A 560 -89.81 41.87 -19.42
C ARG A 560 -90.29 42.08 -17.98
N LYS A 561 -89.76 43.08 -17.25
CA LYS A 561 -90.18 43.39 -15.87
C LYS A 561 -91.03 44.65 -15.69
N LYS A 562 -91.65 45.17 -16.76
CA LYS A 562 -92.43 46.42 -16.70
C LYS A 562 -93.87 46.38 -17.24
N ASN A 563 -94.45 45.20 -17.46
CA ASN A 563 -95.88 45.06 -17.75
C ASN A 563 -96.43 43.79 -17.07
N GLN A 564 -96.77 43.93 -15.79
CA GLN A 564 -97.82 43.18 -15.08
C GLN A 564 -98.17 44.02 -13.84
N LYS A 565 -99.21 44.83 -13.99
CA LYS A 565 -100.02 45.37 -12.91
C LYS A 565 -101.22 44.45 -12.75
#